data_AF-A0A660ZVH7-F1
#
_entry.id   AF-A0A660ZVH7-F1
#
_cell.length_a   1.000
_cell.length_b   1.000
_cell.length_c   1.000
_cell.angle_alpha   90.00
_cell.angle_beta   90.00
_cell.angle_gamma   90.00
#
_symmetry.space_group_name_H-M   'P 1'
#
loop_
_entity.id
_entity.type
_entity.pdbx_description
1 polymer ?
#
loop_
_entity_poly.entity_id
_entity_poly.type
_entity_poly.pdbx_seq_one_letter_code
_entity_poly.pdbx_strand_id
1 'polypeptide(L)'
;MGSDEQEPIAELINQVAMWKQLGRELQQELDESLLEWCREHGDFEVEDVMRFYAGKGSKVRALLPASEAMDVLFDAAGGDLEVFAQLLSTNAFKQGAAKALLGEDAWAQCWTKDPVLDELGEPVLELKRARL
;
A
#
# COMPACT_ATOMS: atom_id res chain seq x y z
N MET A 1 -24.13 -37.99 -11.15
CA MET A 1 -24.62 -36.87 -10.32
C MET A 1 -23.45 -35.92 -10.16
N GLY A 2 -23.48 -34.71 -10.73
CA GLY A 2 -22.44 -33.73 -10.40
C GLY A 2 -22.13 -32.59 -11.36
N SER A 3 -22.75 -32.45 -12.55
CA SER A 3 -22.55 -31.27 -13.42
C SER A 3 -23.66 -30.23 -13.25
N ASP A 4 -24.92 -30.66 -13.30
CA ASP A 4 -26.07 -29.75 -13.42
C ASP A 4 -26.35 -28.96 -12.13
N GLU A 5 -25.94 -29.49 -10.97
CA GLU A 5 -26.05 -28.78 -9.68
C GLU A 5 -24.91 -27.76 -9.46
N GLN A 6 -23.80 -27.89 -10.20
CA GLN A 6 -22.66 -26.97 -10.11
C GLN A 6 -22.82 -25.75 -11.03
N GLU A 7 -23.66 -25.85 -12.06
CA GLU A 7 -23.88 -24.81 -13.06
C GLU A 7 -24.43 -23.50 -12.43
N PRO A 8 -25.44 -23.51 -11.54
CA PRO A 8 -25.92 -22.28 -10.89
C PRO A 8 -24.87 -21.66 -9.95
N ILE A 9 -24.03 -22.49 -9.32
CA ILE A 9 -22.95 -22.01 -8.43
C ILE A 9 -21.86 -21.34 -9.27
N ALA A 10 -21.51 -21.90 -10.42
CA ALA A 10 -20.53 -21.33 -11.34
C ALA A 10 -21.00 -19.97 -11.89
N GLU A 11 -22.28 -19.83 -12.25
CA GLU A 11 -22.87 -18.56 -12.68
C GLU A 11 -22.75 -17.48 -11.59
N LEU A 12 -23.07 -17.82 -10.34
CA LEU A 12 -22.93 -16.89 -9.21
C LEU A 12 -21.47 -16.48 -8.98
N ILE A 13 -20.52 -17.41 -9.07
CA ILE A 13 -19.09 -17.10 -8.97
C ILE A 13 -18.67 -16.11 -10.06
N ASN A 14 -19.11 -16.33 -11.30
CA ASN A 14 -18.80 -15.45 -12.43
C ASN A 14 -19.42 -14.06 -12.25
N GLN A 15 -20.67 -13.99 -11.76
CA GLN A 15 -21.34 -12.71 -11.50
C GLN A 15 -20.63 -11.90 -10.41
N VAL A 16 -20.21 -12.55 -9.32
CA VAL A 16 -19.43 -11.89 -8.26
C VAL A 16 -18.07 -11.44 -8.80
N ALA A 17 -17.41 -12.24 -9.62
CA ALA A 17 -16.14 -11.86 -10.25
C ALA A 17 -16.30 -10.62 -11.14
N MET A 18 -17.38 -10.57 -11.93
CA MET A 18 -17.73 -9.42 -12.77
C MET A 18 -17.98 -8.16 -11.94
N TRP A 19 -18.78 -8.23 -10.87
CA TRP A 19 -19.02 -7.05 -10.02
C TRP A 19 -17.76 -6.56 -9.31
N LYS A 20 -16.88 -7.47 -8.88
CA LYS A 20 -15.56 -7.09 -8.33
C LYS A 20 -14.69 -6.40 -9.36
N GLN A 21 -14.74 -6.86 -10.61
CA GLN A 21 -14.00 -6.23 -11.70
C GLN A 21 -14.54 -4.83 -11.99
N LEU A 22 -15.86 -4.69 -12.14
CA LEU A 22 -16.51 -3.39 -12.35
C LEU A 22 -16.22 -2.41 -11.20
N GLY A 23 -16.26 -2.89 -9.95
CA GLY A 23 -15.93 -2.06 -8.79
C GLY A 23 -14.48 -1.55 -8.81
N ARG A 24 -13.52 -2.34 -9.32
CA ARG A 24 -12.13 -1.89 -9.49
C ARG A 24 -12.00 -0.84 -10.58
N GLU A 25 -12.69 -1.02 -11.70
CA GLU A 25 -12.70 -0.07 -12.82
C GLU A 25 -13.29 1.27 -12.40
N LEU A 26 -14.46 1.27 -11.75
CA LEU A 26 -15.08 2.49 -11.23
C LEU A 26 -14.20 3.20 -10.19
N GLN A 27 -13.55 2.43 -9.30
CA GLN A 27 -12.64 3.01 -8.33
C GLN A 27 -11.41 3.65 -9.00
N GLN A 28 -10.90 3.02 -10.06
CA GLN A 28 -9.78 3.56 -10.84
C GLN A 28 -10.18 4.87 -11.54
N GLU A 29 -11.31 4.90 -12.23
CA GLU A 29 -11.81 6.12 -12.90
C GLU A 29 -12.05 7.26 -11.90
N LEU A 30 -12.58 6.94 -10.72
CA LEU A 30 -12.74 7.91 -9.63
C LEU A 30 -11.39 8.44 -9.14
N ASP A 31 -10.42 7.56 -8.89
CA ASP A 31 -9.10 7.96 -8.40
C ASP A 31 -8.35 8.84 -9.42
N GLU A 32 -8.46 8.52 -10.71
CA GLU A 32 -7.90 9.31 -11.81
C GLU A 32 -8.57 10.69 -11.88
N SER A 33 -9.90 10.74 -11.84
CA SER A 33 -10.67 11.99 -11.88
C SER A 33 -10.38 12.89 -10.67
N LEU A 34 -10.29 12.31 -9.46
CA LEU A 34 -9.94 13.04 -8.25
C LEU A 34 -8.50 13.55 -8.28
N LEU A 35 -7.57 12.77 -8.82
CA LEU A 35 -6.18 13.19 -8.97
C LEU A 35 -6.07 14.37 -9.94
N GLU A 36 -6.76 14.32 -11.08
CA GLU A 36 -6.84 15.42 -12.04
C GLU A 36 -7.42 16.68 -11.39
N TRP A 37 -8.57 16.55 -10.71
CA TRP A 37 -9.16 17.64 -9.94
C TRP A 37 -8.16 18.23 -8.94
N CYS A 38 -7.45 17.38 -8.19
CA CYS A 38 -6.51 17.83 -7.17
C CYS A 38 -5.31 18.60 -7.75
N ARG A 39 -4.88 18.25 -8.96
CA ARG A 39 -3.79 18.95 -9.66
C ARG A 39 -4.19 20.36 -10.07
N GLU A 40 -5.45 20.53 -10.48
CA GLU A 40 -5.95 21.80 -11.00
C GLU A 40 -6.48 22.73 -9.90
N HIS A 41 -7.14 22.17 -8.89
CA HIS A 41 -7.94 22.93 -7.93
C HIS A 41 -7.42 22.84 -6.48
N GLY A 42 -6.45 21.97 -6.19
CA GLY A 42 -5.98 21.71 -4.83
C GLY A 42 -6.78 20.60 -4.13
N ASP A 43 -6.79 20.59 -2.80
CA ASP A 43 -7.38 19.47 -2.05
C ASP A 43 -8.89 19.32 -2.27
N PHE A 44 -9.38 18.08 -2.29
CA PHE A 44 -10.80 17.77 -2.31
C PHE A 44 -11.22 17.17 -0.96
N GLU A 45 -12.24 17.76 -0.32
CA GLU A 45 -12.69 17.36 1.01
C GLU A 45 -14.12 16.82 0.95
N VAL A 46 -14.35 15.70 1.63
CA VAL A 46 -15.66 15.08 1.77
C VAL A 46 -16.12 15.25 3.21
N GLU A 47 -17.10 16.14 3.41
CA GLU A 47 -17.85 16.34 4.65
C GLU A 47 -16.99 16.44 5.93
N ASP A 48 -15.81 17.07 5.85
CA ASP A 48 -14.84 17.18 6.94
C ASP A 48 -14.35 15.81 7.50
N VAL A 49 -14.58 14.70 6.79
CA VAL A 49 -14.14 13.36 7.20
C VAL A 49 -12.85 12.96 6.50
N MET A 50 -12.77 13.25 5.19
CA MET A 50 -11.70 12.77 4.33
C MET A 50 -11.20 13.90 3.44
N ARG A 51 -9.87 14.05 3.40
CA ARG A 51 -9.18 14.91 2.45
C ARG A 51 -8.43 14.08 1.42
N PHE A 52 -8.63 14.42 0.16
CA PHE A 52 -7.95 13.88 -1.00
C PHE A 52 -6.99 14.94 -1.56
N TYR A 53 -5.77 14.53 -1.90
CA TYR A 53 -4.76 15.45 -2.41
C TYR A 53 -3.78 14.76 -3.36
N ALA A 54 -3.18 15.53 -4.27
CA ALA A 54 -2.12 15.05 -5.15
C ALA A 54 -0.78 15.05 -4.39
N GLY A 55 -0.32 13.87 -3.97
CA GLY A 55 0.95 13.71 -3.27
C GLY A 55 2.00 13.03 -4.13
N LYS A 56 3.28 13.26 -3.85
CA LYS A 56 4.36 12.54 -4.55
C LYS A 56 4.29 11.05 -4.22
N GLY A 57 4.32 10.23 -5.26
CA GLY A 57 4.51 8.79 -5.17
C GLY A 57 5.87 8.48 -4.58
N SER A 58 5.94 7.39 -3.82
CA SER A 58 7.16 7.02 -3.12
C SER A 58 7.26 5.51 -2.96
N LYS A 59 8.46 4.99 -3.14
CA LYS A 59 8.78 3.58 -2.95
C LYS A 59 9.79 3.44 -1.83
N VAL A 60 9.54 2.51 -0.93
CA VAL A 60 10.51 2.14 0.11
C VAL A 60 11.47 1.10 -0.45
N ARG A 61 12.77 1.29 -0.21
CA ARG A 61 13.84 0.38 -0.63
C ARG A 61 14.71 0.03 0.57
N ALA A 62 15.13 -1.23 0.67
CA ALA A 62 16.10 -1.67 1.67
C ALA A 62 17.50 -1.18 1.32
N LEU A 63 18.22 -0.69 2.31
CA LEU A 63 19.63 -0.31 2.25
C LEU A 63 20.55 -1.48 2.61
N LEU A 64 20.05 -2.42 3.42
CA LEU A 64 20.78 -3.57 3.89
C LEU A 64 20.27 -4.88 3.25
N PRO A 65 21.11 -5.92 3.19
CA PRO A 65 20.68 -7.28 2.91
C PRO A 65 19.60 -7.75 3.90
N ALA A 66 18.75 -8.67 3.46
CA ALA A 66 17.63 -9.15 4.27
C ALA A 66 18.09 -9.78 5.60
N SER A 67 19.21 -10.51 5.61
CA SER A 67 19.76 -11.13 6.82
C SER A 67 20.16 -10.09 7.88
N GLU A 68 20.87 -9.04 7.47
CA GLU A 68 21.28 -7.96 8.39
C GLU A 68 20.07 -7.19 8.92
N ALA A 69 19.06 -6.98 8.07
CA ALA A 69 17.80 -6.40 8.52
C ALA A 69 17.04 -7.32 9.51
N MET A 70 17.15 -8.65 9.39
CA MET A 70 16.58 -9.57 10.39
C MET A 70 17.26 -9.39 11.73
N ASP A 71 18.59 -9.34 11.76
CA ASP A 71 19.36 -9.21 13.01
C ASP A 71 18.98 -7.91 13.73
N VAL A 72 18.95 -6.78 13.00
CA VAL A 72 18.56 -5.48 13.57
C VAL A 72 17.13 -5.50 14.13
N LEU A 73 16.18 -6.08 13.40
CA LEU A 73 14.78 -6.15 13.85
C LEU A 73 14.58 -7.12 15.01
N PHE A 74 15.32 -8.23 15.03
CA PHE A 74 15.25 -9.22 16.10
C PHE A 74 15.86 -8.67 17.41
N ASP A 75 16.98 -7.96 17.30
CA ASP A 75 17.60 -7.26 18.43
C ASP A 75 16.68 -6.15 18.96
N ALA A 76 16.04 -5.38 18.07
CA ALA A 76 15.07 -4.36 18.45
C ALA A 76 13.81 -4.95 19.10
N ALA A 77 13.43 -6.17 18.74
CA ALA A 77 12.38 -6.93 19.41
C ALA A 77 12.83 -7.50 20.77
N GLY A 78 14.09 -7.29 21.20
CA GLY A 78 14.65 -7.85 22.43
C GLY A 78 14.81 -9.37 22.37
N GLY A 79 14.95 -9.93 21.16
CA GLY A 79 14.96 -11.37 20.92
C GLY A 79 13.59 -12.05 21.04
N ASP A 80 12.50 -11.29 21.13
CA ASP A 80 11.14 -11.82 21.15
C ASP A 80 10.71 -12.25 19.73
N LEU A 81 10.63 -13.57 19.53
CA LEU A 81 10.26 -14.16 18.25
C LEU A 81 8.80 -13.85 17.85
N GLU A 82 7.89 -13.66 18.81
CA GLU A 82 6.50 -13.33 18.52
C GLU A 82 6.39 -11.90 18.00
N VAL A 83 7.06 -10.95 18.66
CA VAL A 83 7.15 -9.56 18.17
C VAL A 83 7.82 -9.52 16.80
N PHE A 84 8.94 -10.23 16.61
CA PHE A 84 9.62 -10.28 15.32
C PHE A 84 8.74 -10.87 14.21
N ALA A 85 8.01 -11.97 14.48
CA ALA A 85 7.14 -12.61 13.49
C ALA A 85 6.02 -11.67 13.01
N GLN A 86 5.53 -10.76 13.85
CA GLN A 86 4.53 -9.76 13.45
C GLN A 86 5.06 -8.78 12.39
N LEU A 87 6.38 -8.60 12.32
CA LEU A 87 7.06 -7.74 11.34
C LEU A 87 7.18 -8.40 9.96
N LEU A 88 6.92 -9.70 9.83
CA LEU A 88 7.03 -10.42 8.57
C LEU A 88 5.74 -10.30 7.74
N SER A 89 5.88 -10.25 6.42
CA SER A 89 4.81 -10.34 5.41
C SER A 89 5.17 -11.39 4.37
N THR A 90 4.23 -11.74 3.49
CA THR A 90 4.36 -12.82 2.50
C THR A 90 5.67 -12.80 1.71
N ASN A 91 6.22 -11.62 1.39
CA ASN A 91 7.42 -11.49 0.55
C ASN A 91 8.53 -10.61 1.16
N ALA A 92 8.34 -10.01 2.33
CA ALA A 92 9.29 -9.05 2.92
C ALA A 92 8.91 -8.66 4.36
N PHE A 93 9.66 -7.74 4.97
CA PHE A 93 9.25 -7.06 6.20
C PHE A 93 8.12 -6.05 5.95
N LYS A 94 7.18 -5.98 6.90
CA LYS A 94 6.17 -4.91 7.00
C LYS A 94 6.86 -3.62 7.42
N GLN A 95 7.18 -2.77 6.45
CA GLN A 95 7.95 -1.54 6.67
C GLN A 95 7.35 -0.60 7.71
N GLY A 96 6.02 -0.47 7.74
CA GLY A 96 5.34 0.36 8.75
C GLY A 96 5.51 -0.18 10.18
N ALA A 97 5.43 -1.51 10.36
CA ALA A 97 5.61 -2.13 11.67
C ALA A 97 7.08 -2.11 12.10
N ALA A 98 8.00 -2.39 11.18
CA ALA A 98 9.44 -2.28 11.42
C ALA A 98 9.82 -0.85 11.84
N LYS A 99 9.28 0.16 11.16
CA LYS A 99 9.48 1.57 11.51
C LYS A 99 8.94 1.91 12.90
N ALA A 100 7.76 1.41 13.26
CA ALA A 100 7.18 1.63 14.58
C ALA A 100 8.01 1.00 15.71
N LEU A 101 8.63 -0.16 15.45
CA LEU A 101 9.49 -0.84 16.42
C LEU A 101 10.86 -0.15 16.58
N LEU A 102 11.51 0.18 15.46
CA LEU A 102 12.86 0.75 15.45
C LEU A 102 12.91 2.25 15.79
N GLY A 103 11.84 2.98 15.51
CA GLY A 103 11.87 4.44 15.46
C GLY A 103 12.50 4.96 14.16
N GLU A 104 12.39 6.28 13.94
CA GLU A 104 12.80 6.93 12.68
C GLU A 104 14.28 6.75 12.37
N ASP A 105 15.17 7.01 13.34
CA ASP A 105 16.61 7.08 13.13
C ASP A 105 17.21 5.71 12.78
N ALA A 106 16.81 4.65 13.49
CA ALA A 106 17.28 3.29 13.21
C ALA A 106 16.64 2.74 11.93
N TRP A 107 15.37 3.06 11.67
CA TRP A 107 14.71 2.68 10.42
C TRP A 107 15.41 3.28 9.19
N ALA A 108 15.85 4.55 9.27
CA ALA A 108 16.54 5.25 8.19
C ALA A 108 17.92 4.65 7.84
N GLN A 109 18.51 3.84 8.72
CA GLN A 109 19.74 3.10 8.44
C GLN A 109 19.48 1.81 7.65
N CYS A 110 18.28 1.26 7.76
CA CYS A 110 17.89 0.00 7.13
C CYS A 110 17.09 0.21 5.84
N TRP A 111 16.33 1.31 5.73
CA TRP A 111 15.46 1.61 4.60
C TRP A 111 15.52 3.09 4.22
N THR A 112 15.31 3.35 2.93
CA THR A 112 15.09 4.69 2.38
C THR A 112 13.74 4.77 1.69
N LYS A 113 13.20 5.99 1.59
CA LYS A 113 11.99 6.29 0.86
C LYS A 113 12.35 7.17 -0.34
N ASP A 114 12.37 6.55 -1.51
CA ASP A 114 12.73 7.21 -2.75
C ASP A 114 11.46 7.69 -3.47
N PRO A 115 11.46 8.86 -4.13
CA PRO A 115 10.34 9.26 -4.96
C PRO A 115 10.19 8.31 -6.16
N VAL A 116 8.95 8.07 -6.57
CA VAL A 116 8.69 7.42 -7.87
C VAL A 116 8.79 8.49 -8.93
N LEU A 117 9.65 8.28 -9.92
CA LEU A 117 9.88 9.22 -11.02
C LEU A 117 9.28 8.68 -12.31
N ASP A 118 8.82 9.59 -13.18
CA ASP A 118 8.40 9.28 -14.54
C ASP A 118 9.59 9.16 -15.51
N GLU A 119 9.31 8.99 -16.80
CA GLU A 119 10.33 8.86 -17.85
C GLU A 119 11.18 10.13 -18.04
N LEU A 120 10.70 11.28 -17.57
CA LEU A 120 11.38 12.58 -17.62
C LEU A 120 12.18 12.87 -16.34
N GLY A 121 12.06 12.00 -15.32
CA GLY A 121 12.70 12.16 -14.02
C GLY A 121 11.90 13.03 -13.05
N GLU A 122 10.64 13.35 -13.36
CA GLU A 122 9.77 14.14 -12.49
C GLU A 122 8.99 13.23 -11.53
N PRO A 123 8.73 13.66 -10.27
CA PRO A 123 7.97 12.86 -9.33
C PRO A 123 6.55 12.56 -9.83
N VAL A 124 6.21 11.28 -9.92
CA VAL A 124 4.85 10.83 -10.20
C VAL A 124 3.94 11.29 -9.07
N LEU A 125 2.85 11.96 -9.42
CA LEU A 125 1.80 12.32 -8.46
C LEU A 125 0.79 11.18 -8.36
N GLU A 126 0.44 10.84 -7.13
CA GLU A 126 -0.55 9.83 -6.78
C GLU A 126 -1.64 10.48 -5.91
N LEU A 127 -2.87 9.99 -6.03
CA LEU A 127 -3.94 10.38 -5.12
C LEU A 127 -3.61 9.88 -3.70
N LYS A 128 -3.56 10.81 -2.76
CA LYS A 128 -3.40 10.52 -1.34
C LYS A 128 -4.70 10.84 -0.61
N ARG A 129 -4.92 10.11 0.48
CA ARG A 129 -6.11 10.22 1.32
C ARG A 129 -5.67 10.39 2.77
N ALA A 130 -6.23 11.36 3.46
CA ALA A 130 -6.02 11.58 4.89
C ALA A 130 -7.38 11.69 5.57
N ARG A 131 -7.48 11.13 6.78
CA ARG A 131 -8.58 11.46 7.69
C ARG A 131 -8.30 12.84 8.27
N LEU A 132 -9.34 13.67 8.30
CA LEU A 132 -9.32 14.99 8.93
C LEU A 132 -9.49 14.87 10.45
#